data_AF-A0A8H7CFN5-F1
#
_entry.id   AF-A0A8H7CFN5-F1
#
_cell.length_a   1.000
_cell.length_b   1.000
_cell.length_c   1.000
_cell.angle_alpha   90.00
_cell.angle_beta   90.00
_cell.angle_gamma   90.00
#
_symmetry.space_group_name_H-M   'P 1'
#
loop_
_entity.id
_entity.type
_entity.pdbx_description
1 polymer ?
#
loop_
_entity_poly.entity_id
_entity_poly.type
_entity_poly.pdbx_seq_one_letter_code
_entity_poly.pdbx_strand_id
1 'polypeptide(L)'
;MPAWLMASATELPNPFTPLAFLPPALAGQFEASRYLFAATLGAYIWDIGLNLGNDYTLLFKHKVRFPTIVYFMSRVFTLAYILTSFFFQGQRFNSLFFEFALELKITTVAPVKNCDALSVGLGICLVLSQTSTALLFFLRVTAVWYPSKLAYTVFSILWMAVLGAGIIIPLKDRAAHIGPTMQCIIGAPPASSELAVIIPLINDTAIFLAINYRILAHTVVADSSMARLRVFFGGKGLSALSHALLQSGQHFYLIAVATHIAILVLLELPNLSPIYRTMLTVPGFPLINAMACLVFRRIKFGLISSDGISKISITGGTVDFHATANPRSLSVQFHRTDPVTAGSQSNTAVPLDVRVQREVDKFEDGADACEEISKATDLA
;
A
#
# COMPACT_ATOMS: atom_id res chain seq x y z
N MET A 1 34.30 -19.48 -2.53
CA MET A 1 33.10 -20.29 -2.24
C MET A 1 33.17 -20.74 -0.80
N PRO A 2 32.10 -20.62 0.00
CA PRO A 2 32.16 -20.92 1.42
C PRO A 2 32.24 -22.43 1.72
N ALA A 3 32.94 -22.80 2.79
CA ALA A 3 33.30 -24.18 3.14
C ALA A 3 32.11 -25.13 3.40
N TRP A 4 30.92 -24.60 3.71
CA TRP A 4 29.71 -25.40 3.93
C TRP A 4 29.10 -26.01 2.65
N LEU A 5 29.55 -25.59 1.45
CA LEU A 5 29.17 -26.23 0.19
C LEU A 5 29.85 -27.59 -0.03
N MET A 6 30.87 -27.96 0.78
CA MET A 6 31.67 -29.18 0.59
C MET A 6 31.47 -30.23 1.69
N ALA A 7 30.59 -30.00 2.68
CA ALA A 7 30.38 -30.96 3.76
C ALA A 7 29.67 -32.22 3.25
N SER A 8 30.40 -33.34 3.17
CA SER A 8 29.88 -34.64 2.75
C SER A 8 28.92 -35.19 3.80
N ALA A 9 27.82 -35.81 3.33
CA ALA A 9 26.74 -36.39 4.14
C ALA A 9 27.19 -37.46 5.16
N THR A 10 28.43 -37.94 5.07
CA THR A 10 28.97 -39.06 5.84
C THR A 10 29.55 -38.68 7.21
N GLU A 11 29.71 -37.40 7.54
CA GLU A 11 30.36 -36.96 8.79
C GLU A 11 29.42 -36.41 9.88
N LEU A 12 28.13 -36.21 9.59
CA LEU A 12 27.20 -35.54 10.51
C LEU A 12 26.20 -36.54 11.14
N PRO A 13 25.92 -36.46 12.45
CA PRO A 13 25.00 -37.37 13.15
C PRO A 13 23.53 -37.29 12.68
N ASN A 14 23.18 -36.36 11.79
CA ASN A 14 21.84 -36.26 11.20
C ASN A 14 21.90 -35.71 9.76
N PRO A 15 22.21 -36.56 8.76
CA PRO A 15 22.47 -36.14 7.38
C PRO A 15 21.23 -35.65 6.62
N PHE A 16 20.03 -35.84 7.17
CA PHE A 16 18.78 -35.38 6.57
C PHE A 16 18.27 -34.06 7.16
N THR A 17 18.96 -33.53 8.18
CA THR A 17 18.60 -32.24 8.77
C THR A 17 19.40 -31.12 8.11
N PRO A 18 18.77 -30.24 7.33
CA PRO A 18 19.46 -29.19 6.57
C PRO A 18 20.20 -28.20 7.46
N LEU A 19 19.69 -27.94 8.68
CA LEU A 19 20.36 -27.10 9.67
C LEU A 19 21.69 -27.67 10.16
N ALA A 20 21.91 -28.99 10.07
CA ALA A 20 23.15 -29.64 10.50
C ALA A 20 24.35 -29.28 9.60
N PHE A 21 24.09 -28.83 8.37
CA PHE A 21 25.13 -28.41 7.40
C PHE A 21 25.48 -26.91 7.51
N LEU A 22 24.76 -26.16 8.35
CA LEU A 22 24.95 -24.72 8.52
C LEU A 22 25.68 -24.43 9.85
N PRO A 23 26.54 -23.40 9.91
CA PRO A 23 27.09 -22.92 11.18
C PRO A 23 25.96 -22.58 12.17
N PRO A 24 26.11 -22.82 13.49
CA PRO A 24 25.02 -22.64 14.47
C PRO A 24 24.35 -21.25 14.43
N ALA A 25 25.13 -20.20 14.21
CA ALA A 25 24.61 -18.84 14.08
C ALA A 25 23.72 -18.67 12.84
N LEU A 26 24.08 -19.29 11.71
CA LEU A 26 23.34 -19.21 10.45
C LEU A 26 22.10 -20.13 10.48
N ALA A 27 22.20 -21.27 11.16
CA ALA A 27 21.09 -22.19 11.39
C ALA A 27 19.94 -21.51 12.15
N GLY A 28 20.24 -20.82 13.25
CA GLY A 28 19.23 -20.07 14.02
C GLY A 28 18.57 -18.94 13.22
N GLN A 29 19.34 -18.25 12.38
CA GLN A 29 18.83 -17.21 11.48
C GLN A 29 17.85 -17.75 10.45
N PHE A 30 18.21 -18.89 9.84
CA PHE A 30 17.36 -19.56 8.86
C PHE A 30 16.08 -20.11 9.50
N GLU A 31 16.14 -20.57 10.75
CA GLU A 31 14.95 -21.00 11.48
C GLU A 31 14.03 -19.81 11.80
N ALA A 32 14.59 -18.69 12.24
CA ALA A 32 13.84 -17.45 12.49
C ALA A 32 13.17 -16.93 11.22
N SER A 33 13.85 -16.95 10.06
CA SER A 33 13.23 -16.55 8.78
C SER A 33 12.07 -17.46 8.39
N ARG A 34 12.16 -18.77 8.64
CA ARG A 34 11.07 -19.72 8.37
C ARG A 34 9.82 -19.39 9.16
N TYR A 35 9.94 -19.12 10.46
CA TYR A 35 8.80 -18.72 11.29
C TYR A 35 8.21 -17.39 10.84
N LEU A 36 9.07 -16.42 10.50
CA LEU A 36 8.60 -15.13 9.98
C LEU A 36 7.81 -15.28 8.68
N PHE A 37 8.27 -16.14 7.76
CA PHE A 37 7.58 -16.35 6.48
C PHE A 37 6.25 -17.08 6.68
N ALA A 38 6.20 -18.04 7.60
CA ALA A 38 4.96 -18.70 8.02
C ALA A 38 3.95 -17.68 8.60
N ALA A 39 4.43 -16.80 9.49
CA ALA A 39 3.61 -15.76 10.08
C ALA A 39 3.11 -14.74 9.03
N THR A 40 3.98 -14.36 8.09
CA THR A 40 3.62 -13.47 6.97
C THR A 40 2.54 -14.09 6.09
N LEU A 41 2.67 -15.37 5.74
CA LEU A 41 1.66 -16.09 4.97
C LEU A 41 0.33 -16.13 5.72
N GLY A 42 0.34 -16.49 7.00
CA GLY A 42 -0.85 -16.50 7.85
C GLY A 42 -1.52 -15.12 7.93
N ALA A 43 -0.74 -14.07 8.17
CA ALA A 43 -1.25 -12.70 8.25
C ALA A 43 -1.84 -12.22 6.91
N TYR A 44 -1.20 -12.55 5.79
CA TYR A 44 -1.69 -12.15 4.47
C TYR A 44 -2.94 -12.92 4.04
N ILE A 45 -3.01 -14.23 4.32
CA ILE A 45 -4.23 -15.03 4.12
C ILE A 45 -5.36 -14.49 5.01
N TRP A 46 -5.05 -14.12 6.26
CA TRP A 46 -6.01 -13.52 7.17
C TRP A 46 -6.55 -12.18 6.64
N ASP A 47 -5.69 -11.33 6.07
CA ASP A 47 -6.12 -10.10 5.39
C ASP A 47 -7.03 -10.39 4.18
N ILE A 48 -6.76 -11.44 3.39
CA ILE A 48 -7.67 -11.88 2.32
C ILE A 48 -9.01 -12.32 2.89
N GLY A 49 -9.01 -13.17 3.93
CA GLY A 49 -10.22 -13.69 4.56
C GLY A 49 -11.12 -12.60 5.12
N LEU A 50 -10.57 -11.64 5.88
CA LEU A 50 -11.33 -10.53 6.45
C LEU A 50 -11.96 -9.62 5.40
N ASN A 51 -11.34 -9.53 4.23
CA ASN A 51 -11.74 -8.60 3.18
C ASN A 51 -12.52 -9.27 2.03
N LEU A 52 -12.70 -10.58 2.09
CA LEU A 52 -13.30 -11.38 1.03
C LEU A 52 -14.72 -10.92 0.64
N GLY A 53 -15.54 -10.51 1.62
CA GLY A 53 -16.89 -10.00 1.34
C GLY A 53 -16.89 -8.67 0.57
N ASN A 54 -15.89 -7.82 0.84
CA ASN A 54 -15.68 -6.58 0.09
C ASN A 54 -15.16 -6.88 -1.33
N ASP A 55 -14.24 -7.83 -1.46
CA ASP A 55 -13.67 -8.22 -2.74
C ASP A 55 -14.71 -8.89 -3.64
N TYR A 56 -15.59 -9.71 -3.06
CA TYR A 56 -16.75 -10.29 -3.74
C TYR A 56 -17.69 -9.19 -4.25
N THR A 57 -17.98 -8.19 -3.43
CA THR A 57 -18.80 -7.03 -3.84
C THR A 57 -18.12 -6.25 -4.98
N LEU A 58 -16.80 -6.10 -4.94
CA LEU A 58 -16.03 -5.39 -5.97
C LEU A 58 -16.04 -6.13 -7.32
N LEU A 59 -15.98 -7.47 -7.31
CA LEU A 59 -15.99 -8.30 -8.53
C LEU A 59 -17.37 -8.46 -9.15
N PHE A 60 -18.38 -8.74 -8.33
CA PHE A 60 -19.68 -9.17 -8.82
C PHE A 60 -20.76 -8.10 -8.78
N LYS A 61 -20.64 -7.09 -7.91
CA LYS A 61 -21.66 -6.02 -7.76
C LYS A 61 -21.25 -4.68 -8.38
N HIS A 62 -19.98 -4.48 -8.71
CA HIS A 62 -19.48 -3.26 -9.34
C HIS A 62 -18.93 -3.53 -10.75
N LYS A 63 -18.99 -2.51 -11.62
CA LYS A 63 -18.40 -2.58 -12.96
C LYS A 63 -16.88 -2.75 -12.86
N VAL A 64 -16.37 -3.86 -13.37
CA VAL A 64 -14.93 -4.13 -13.45
C VAL A 64 -14.29 -3.11 -14.38
N ARG A 65 -13.42 -2.26 -13.82
CA ARG A 65 -12.60 -1.30 -14.56
C ARG A 65 -11.12 -1.69 -14.46
N PHE A 66 -10.28 -1.11 -15.30
CA PHE A 66 -8.84 -1.34 -15.30
C PHE A 66 -8.18 -1.32 -13.90
N PRO A 67 -8.45 -0.33 -13.01
CA PRO A 67 -7.85 -0.33 -11.66
C PRO A 67 -8.26 -1.52 -10.79
N THR A 68 -9.45 -2.10 -11.01
CA THR A 68 -9.91 -3.30 -10.30
C THR A 68 -9.12 -4.53 -10.74
N ILE A 69 -8.80 -4.65 -12.04
CA ILE A 69 -7.97 -5.75 -12.55
C ILE A 69 -6.55 -5.66 -11.95
N VAL A 70 -5.96 -4.46 -11.97
CA VAL A 70 -4.64 -4.21 -11.37
C VAL A 70 -4.64 -4.55 -9.87
N TYR A 71 -5.72 -4.22 -9.16
CA TYR A 71 -5.89 -4.56 -7.74
C TYR A 71 -5.81 -6.08 -7.50
N PHE A 72 -6.57 -6.88 -8.26
CA PHE A 72 -6.55 -8.34 -8.09
C PHE A 72 -5.23 -8.96 -8.54
N MET A 73 -4.68 -8.50 -9.66
CA MET A 73 -3.36 -8.94 -10.14
C MET A 73 -2.30 -8.71 -9.07
N SER A 74 -2.29 -7.54 -8.46
CA SER A 74 -1.34 -7.20 -7.40
C SER A 74 -1.43 -8.19 -6.24
N ARG A 75 -2.63 -8.51 -5.75
CA ARG A 75 -2.81 -9.46 -4.63
C ARG A 75 -2.43 -10.89 -4.97
N VAL A 76 -2.77 -11.35 -6.18
CA VAL A 76 -2.42 -12.70 -6.64
C VAL A 76 -0.90 -12.86 -6.74
N PHE A 77 -0.20 -11.89 -7.32
CA PHE A 77 1.26 -11.94 -7.42
C PHE A 77 1.94 -11.81 -6.05
N THR A 78 1.41 -10.97 -5.14
CA THR A 78 1.91 -10.91 -3.76
C THR A 78 1.73 -12.25 -3.03
N LEU A 79 0.55 -12.87 -3.14
CA LEU A 79 0.31 -14.18 -2.55
C LEU A 79 1.25 -15.24 -3.13
N ALA A 80 1.44 -15.25 -4.46
CA ALA A 80 2.38 -16.14 -5.13
C ALA A 80 3.82 -15.93 -4.66
N TYR A 81 4.25 -14.67 -4.45
CA TYR A 81 5.56 -14.35 -3.89
C TYR A 81 5.74 -14.89 -2.47
N ILE A 82 4.76 -14.69 -1.58
CA ILE A 82 4.84 -15.19 -0.19
C ILE A 82 4.85 -16.71 -0.16
N LEU A 83 3.97 -17.36 -0.94
CA LEU A 83 3.91 -18.81 -1.04
C LEU A 83 5.24 -19.37 -1.55
N THR A 84 5.77 -18.81 -2.64
CA THR A 84 7.06 -19.24 -3.19
C THR A 84 8.19 -19.05 -2.17
N SER A 85 8.19 -17.93 -1.43
CA SER A 85 9.17 -17.67 -0.35
C SER A 85 9.06 -18.67 0.80
N PHE A 86 7.82 -19.03 1.18
CA PHE A 86 7.56 -20.04 2.19
C PHE A 86 8.03 -21.43 1.74
N PHE A 87 7.74 -21.83 0.49
CA PHE A 87 8.17 -23.12 -0.07
C PHE A 87 9.68 -23.21 -0.31
N PHE A 88 10.32 -22.08 -0.65
CA PHE A 88 11.77 -21.99 -0.81
C PHE A 88 12.51 -22.46 0.45
N GLN A 89 11.96 -22.20 1.65
CA GLN A 89 12.54 -22.63 2.92
C GLN A 89 11.80 -23.82 3.58
N GLY A 90 10.53 -24.05 3.23
CA GLY A 90 9.62 -25.04 3.84
C GLY A 90 9.21 -26.15 2.88
N GLN A 91 10.01 -27.20 2.76
CA GLN A 91 9.78 -28.31 1.80
C GLN A 91 8.63 -29.30 2.16
N ARG A 92 7.75 -29.04 3.13
CA ARG A 92 6.82 -30.08 3.64
C ARG A 92 5.33 -29.95 3.29
N PHE A 93 4.93 -28.99 2.44
CA PHE A 93 3.50 -28.78 2.09
C PHE A 93 3.21 -28.78 0.58
N ASN A 94 3.80 -29.71 -0.16
CA ASN A 94 3.81 -29.72 -1.63
C ASN A 94 2.50 -30.20 -2.31
N SER A 95 1.41 -30.44 -1.57
CA SER A 95 0.21 -31.07 -2.17
C SER A 95 -0.91 -30.09 -2.55
N LEU A 96 -1.17 -29.04 -1.76
CA LEU A 96 -2.30 -28.13 -2.00
C LEU A 96 -1.95 -26.95 -2.92
N PHE A 97 -0.69 -26.51 -2.91
CA PHE A 97 -0.21 -25.45 -3.83
C PHE A 97 -0.11 -25.94 -5.28
N PHE A 98 0.12 -27.24 -5.48
CA PHE A 98 0.17 -27.86 -6.80
C PHE A 98 -1.15 -27.69 -7.56
N GLU A 99 -2.28 -27.73 -6.86
CA GLU A 99 -3.61 -27.53 -7.44
C GLU A 99 -3.88 -26.07 -7.81
N PHE A 100 -3.48 -25.11 -6.97
CA PHE A 100 -3.68 -23.68 -7.24
C PHE A 100 -2.74 -23.13 -8.31
N ALA A 101 -1.49 -23.62 -8.38
CA ALA A 101 -0.52 -23.23 -9.42
C ALA A 101 -0.83 -23.86 -10.79
N LEU A 102 -1.56 -24.99 -10.82
CA LEU A 102 -1.96 -25.67 -12.05
C LEU A 102 -2.89 -24.81 -12.92
N GLU A 103 -3.81 -24.07 -12.30
CA GLU A 103 -4.75 -23.18 -12.99
C GLU A 103 -4.04 -22.02 -13.71
N LEU A 104 -2.89 -21.58 -13.21
CA LEU A 104 -2.10 -20.49 -13.81
C LEU A 104 -1.13 -20.94 -14.92
N LYS A 105 -1.11 -22.23 -15.32
CA LYS A 105 -0.13 -22.80 -16.26
C LYS A 105 1.34 -22.51 -15.88
N ILE A 106 1.66 -22.34 -14.59
CA ILE A 106 3.04 -22.18 -14.13
C ILE A 106 3.62 -23.59 -13.89
N THR A 107 4.20 -24.17 -14.94
CA THR A 107 4.69 -25.56 -15.06
C THR A 107 5.96 -25.89 -14.25
N THR A 108 6.11 -25.42 -13.00
CA THR A 108 7.36 -25.68 -12.24
C THR A 108 7.14 -25.93 -10.74
N VAL A 109 6.28 -26.88 -10.37
CA VAL A 109 6.22 -27.39 -8.98
C VAL A 109 6.51 -28.90 -8.99
N ALA A 110 7.71 -29.25 -9.42
CA ALA A 110 8.33 -30.56 -9.21
C ALA A 110 9.30 -30.46 -8.01
N PRO A 111 9.72 -31.56 -7.35
CA PRO A 111 10.80 -31.51 -6.35
C PRO A 111 11.98 -30.71 -6.92
N VAL A 112 12.36 -29.65 -6.21
CA VAL A 112 13.18 -28.56 -6.77
C VAL A 112 14.61 -29.06 -6.98
N LYS A 113 14.84 -29.66 -8.15
CA LYS A 113 16.18 -30.09 -8.57
C LYS A 113 17.12 -28.90 -8.80
N ASN A 114 16.57 -27.71 -9.07
CA ASN A 114 17.32 -26.49 -9.39
C ASN A 114 16.85 -25.32 -8.51
N CYS A 115 17.62 -24.95 -7.48
CA CYS A 115 17.32 -23.80 -6.62
C CYS A 115 17.32 -22.47 -7.39
N ASP A 116 18.15 -22.34 -8.42
CA ASP A 116 18.19 -21.15 -9.27
C ASP A 116 16.86 -20.89 -9.98
N ALA A 117 16.20 -21.93 -10.52
CA ALA A 117 14.91 -21.77 -11.19
C ALA A 117 13.83 -21.27 -10.23
N LEU A 118 13.86 -21.76 -8.98
CA LEU A 118 12.93 -21.30 -7.94
C LEU A 118 13.21 -19.85 -7.53
N SER A 119 14.49 -19.45 -7.44
CA SER A 119 14.89 -18.07 -7.17
C SER A 119 14.42 -17.12 -8.27
N VAL A 120 14.52 -17.53 -9.54
CA VAL A 120 14.00 -16.77 -10.68
C VAL A 120 12.49 -16.62 -10.59
N GLY A 121 11.76 -17.71 -10.29
CA GLY A 121 10.31 -17.66 -10.11
C GLY A 121 9.86 -16.74 -8.98
N LEU A 122 10.57 -16.77 -7.84
CA LEU A 122 10.37 -15.87 -6.72
C LEU A 122 10.59 -14.40 -7.14
N GLY A 123 11.68 -14.14 -7.86
CA GLY A 123 11.98 -12.81 -8.40
C GLY A 123 10.89 -12.32 -9.36
N ILE A 124 10.39 -13.15 -10.27
CA ILE A 124 9.29 -12.78 -11.19
C ILE A 124 8.02 -12.42 -10.40
N CYS A 125 7.62 -13.25 -9.42
CA CYS A 125 6.44 -12.96 -8.59
C CYS A 125 6.59 -11.64 -7.84
N LEU A 126 7.78 -11.37 -7.29
CA LEU A 126 8.08 -10.12 -6.61
C LEU A 126 7.94 -8.92 -7.56
N VAL A 127 8.55 -8.98 -8.75
CA VAL A 127 8.51 -7.89 -9.73
C VAL A 127 7.08 -7.60 -10.16
N LEU A 128 6.30 -8.63 -10.51
CA LEU A 128 4.91 -8.46 -10.92
C LEU A 128 4.04 -7.87 -9.79
N SER A 129 4.25 -8.33 -8.55
CA SER A 129 3.60 -7.81 -7.36
C SER A 129 3.93 -6.32 -7.13
N GLN A 130 5.21 -5.98 -7.18
CA GLN A 130 5.72 -4.64 -6.93
C GLN A 130 5.27 -3.65 -8.01
N THR A 131 5.41 -4.01 -9.29
CA THR A 131 4.98 -3.18 -10.41
C THR A 131 3.46 -2.97 -10.43
N SER A 132 2.67 -4.00 -10.10
CA SER A 132 1.21 -3.88 -9.99
C SER A 132 0.80 -2.97 -8.83
N THR A 133 1.49 -3.09 -7.69
CA THR A 133 1.25 -2.21 -6.51
C THR A 133 1.62 -0.76 -6.84
N ALA A 134 2.77 -0.53 -7.47
CA ALA A 134 3.19 0.79 -7.93
C ALA A 134 2.21 1.38 -8.96
N LEU A 135 1.60 0.53 -9.81
CA LEU A 135 0.58 0.96 -10.76
C LEU A 135 -0.69 1.45 -10.05
N LEU A 136 -1.10 0.85 -8.93
CA LEU A 136 -2.22 1.37 -8.12
C LEU A 136 -1.93 2.77 -7.59
N PHE A 137 -0.70 3.02 -7.15
CA PHE A 137 -0.27 4.35 -6.69
C PHE A 137 -0.20 5.36 -7.85
N PHE A 138 0.30 4.93 -9.01
CA PHE A 138 0.29 5.72 -10.24
C PHE A 138 -1.13 6.14 -10.64
N LEU A 139 -2.07 5.19 -10.67
CA LEU A 139 -3.47 5.46 -11.02
C LEU A 139 -4.13 6.45 -10.06
N ARG A 140 -3.70 6.47 -8.79
CA ARG A 140 -4.22 7.44 -7.83
C ARG A 140 -3.67 8.83 -8.06
N VAL A 141 -2.36 8.99 -8.26
CA VAL A 141 -1.78 10.32 -8.45
C VAL A 141 -2.28 10.96 -9.74
N THR A 142 -2.50 10.17 -10.80
CA THR A 142 -3.08 10.68 -12.06
C THR A 142 -4.52 11.14 -11.90
N ALA A 143 -5.32 10.47 -11.07
CA ALA A 143 -6.66 10.93 -10.72
C ALA A 143 -6.64 12.28 -9.96
N VAL A 144 -5.69 12.48 -9.05
CA VAL A 144 -5.56 13.70 -8.23
C VAL A 144 -5.02 14.90 -9.04
N TRP A 145 -4.19 14.64 -10.05
CA TRP A 145 -3.53 15.65 -10.88
C TRP A 145 -4.18 15.87 -12.24
N TYR A 146 -5.32 15.24 -12.51
CA TYR A 146 -6.06 15.44 -13.75
C TYR A 146 -6.45 16.92 -13.95
N PRO A 147 -6.30 17.51 -15.16
CA PRO A 147 -5.88 16.92 -16.44
C PRO A 147 -4.39 17.14 -16.81
N SER A 148 -3.49 17.34 -15.86
CA SER A 148 -2.10 17.74 -16.16
C SER A 148 -1.29 16.63 -16.86
N LYS A 149 -0.92 16.86 -18.14
CA LYS A 149 -0.12 15.92 -18.95
C LYS A 149 1.29 15.69 -18.38
N LEU A 150 1.91 16.73 -17.81
CA LEU A 150 3.25 16.65 -17.21
C LEU A 150 3.29 15.63 -16.06
N ALA A 151 2.33 15.71 -15.14
CA ALA A 151 2.28 14.79 -13.99
C ALA A 151 2.12 13.35 -14.47
N TYR A 152 1.21 13.11 -15.43
CA TYR A 152 1.04 11.80 -16.04
C TYR A 152 2.34 11.23 -16.62
N THR A 153 3.06 12.01 -17.44
CA THR A 153 4.32 11.56 -18.05
C THR A 153 5.39 11.29 -17.01
N VAL A 154 5.58 12.18 -16.03
CA VAL A 154 6.59 12.01 -14.97
C VAL A 154 6.32 10.73 -14.18
N PHE A 155 5.11 10.56 -13.65
CA PHE A 155 4.80 9.37 -12.84
C PHE A 155 4.81 8.07 -13.65
N SER A 156 4.52 8.13 -14.96
CA SER A 156 4.65 6.97 -15.85
C SER A 156 6.11 6.55 -16.01
N ILE A 157 7.04 7.50 -16.11
CA ILE A 157 8.48 7.22 -16.18
C ILE A 157 8.97 6.60 -14.87
N LEU A 158 8.56 7.16 -13.72
CA LEU A 158 8.93 6.58 -12.41
C LEU A 158 8.40 5.15 -12.26
N TRP A 159 7.15 4.90 -12.67
CA TRP A 159 6.58 3.55 -12.65
C TRP A 159 7.35 2.56 -13.56
N MET A 160 7.73 2.98 -14.77
CA MET A 160 8.57 2.16 -15.65
C MET A 160 9.96 1.91 -15.06
N ALA A 161 10.53 2.88 -14.36
CA ALA A 161 11.80 2.71 -13.65
C ALA A 161 11.68 1.66 -12.52
N VAL A 162 10.56 1.62 -11.80
CA VAL A 162 10.28 0.58 -10.80
C VAL A 162 10.28 -0.82 -11.42
N LEU A 163 9.62 -0.98 -12.58
CA LEU A 163 9.65 -2.25 -13.33
C LEU A 163 11.08 -2.63 -13.75
N GLY A 164 11.81 -1.69 -14.34
CA GLY A 164 13.19 -1.91 -14.78
C GLY A 164 14.13 -2.30 -13.65
N ALA A 165 14.05 -1.63 -12.51
CA ALA A 165 14.84 -1.94 -11.32
C ALA A 165 14.47 -3.31 -10.72
N GLY A 166 13.18 -3.67 -10.74
CA GLY A 166 12.72 -4.97 -10.26
C GLY A 166 13.28 -6.15 -11.07
N ILE A 167 13.39 -6.01 -12.40
CA ILE A 167 13.89 -7.08 -13.30
C ILE A 167 15.32 -7.52 -12.94
N ILE A 168 16.10 -6.68 -12.25
CA ILE A 168 17.45 -7.04 -11.78
C ILE A 168 17.43 -8.28 -10.87
N ILE A 169 16.39 -8.43 -10.04
CA ILE A 169 16.27 -9.51 -9.06
C ILE A 169 16.28 -10.90 -9.72
N PRO A 170 15.33 -11.27 -10.61
CA PRO A 170 15.34 -12.59 -11.24
C PRO A 170 16.55 -12.83 -12.16
N LEU A 171 17.25 -11.79 -12.61
CA LEU A 171 18.41 -11.96 -13.49
C LEU A 171 19.72 -12.22 -12.75
N LYS A 172 19.87 -11.63 -11.55
CA LYS A 172 21.16 -11.61 -10.85
C LYS A 172 21.20 -12.44 -9.57
N ASP A 173 20.07 -12.65 -8.91
CA ASP A 173 20.05 -13.45 -7.69
C ASP A 173 20.33 -14.93 -8.01
N ARG A 174 21.15 -15.56 -7.18
CA ARG A 174 21.56 -16.97 -7.29
C ARG A 174 21.18 -17.71 -6.02
N ALA A 175 20.74 -18.94 -6.19
CA ALA A 175 20.34 -19.81 -5.09
C ALA A 175 21.00 -21.18 -5.20
N ALA A 176 21.45 -21.70 -4.06
CA ALA A 176 22.13 -22.99 -3.98
C ALA A 176 21.42 -23.91 -2.99
N HIS A 177 21.63 -25.22 -3.15
CA HIS A 177 21.18 -26.23 -2.18
C HIS A 177 22.03 -26.21 -0.92
N ILE A 178 21.40 -26.47 0.23
CA ILE A 178 22.07 -26.65 1.51
C ILE A 178 22.55 -28.11 1.61
N GLY A 179 23.83 -28.33 1.33
CA GLY A 179 24.43 -29.68 1.37
C GLY A 179 23.69 -30.67 0.45
N PRO A 180 23.53 -31.94 0.85
CA PRO A 180 22.81 -32.96 0.07
C PRO A 180 21.28 -32.84 0.15
N THR A 181 20.75 -31.78 0.77
CA THR A 181 19.31 -31.64 1.03
C THR A 181 18.60 -30.88 -0.10
N MET A 182 17.27 -31.03 -0.19
CA MET A 182 16.42 -30.33 -1.16
C MET A 182 16.03 -28.91 -0.71
N GLN A 183 16.70 -28.34 0.28
CA GLN A 183 16.43 -26.97 0.75
C GLN A 183 17.35 -25.96 0.05
N CYS A 184 16.78 -24.81 -0.30
CA CYS A 184 17.49 -23.75 -0.99
C CYS A 184 17.86 -22.61 -0.03
N ILE A 185 19.02 -22.02 -0.27
CA ILE A 185 19.47 -20.78 0.38
C ILE A 185 19.81 -19.75 -0.69
N ILE A 186 19.36 -18.50 -0.49
CA ILE A 186 19.72 -17.38 -1.36
C ILE A 186 21.14 -16.94 -1.00
N GLY A 187 21.97 -16.69 -2.01
CA GLY A 187 23.29 -16.12 -1.82
C GLY A 187 23.25 -14.70 -1.26
N ALA A 188 24.43 -14.10 -1.07
CA ALA A 188 24.48 -12.67 -0.77
C ALA A 188 23.88 -11.87 -1.95
N PRO A 189 22.97 -10.92 -1.68
CA PRO A 189 22.40 -10.10 -2.75
C PRO A 189 23.53 -9.28 -3.41
N PRO A 190 23.56 -9.17 -4.75
CA PRO A 190 24.51 -8.30 -5.42
C PRO A 190 24.16 -6.84 -5.09
N ALA A 191 25.16 -5.95 -5.06
CA ALA A 191 24.95 -4.52 -4.79
C ALA A 191 23.90 -3.88 -5.71
N SER A 192 23.77 -4.35 -6.95
CA SER A 192 22.74 -3.86 -7.88
C SER A 192 21.29 -4.15 -7.45
N SER A 193 21.06 -5.08 -6.52
CA SER A 193 19.71 -5.40 -6.01
C SER A 193 19.16 -4.30 -5.09
N GLU A 194 20.01 -3.40 -4.57
CA GLU A 194 19.58 -2.22 -3.79
C GLU A 194 18.68 -1.29 -4.63
N LEU A 195 18.92 -1.21 -5.94
CA LEU A 195 18.11 -0.42 -6.87
C LEU A 195 16.64 -0.86 -6.89
N ALA A 196 16.38 -2.16 -6.69
CA ALA A 196 15.03 -2.69 -6.63
C ALA A 196 14.23 -2.21 -5.40
N VAL A 197 14.89 -1.59 -4.42
CA VAL A 197 14.28 -0.96 -3.22
C VAL A 197 14.33 0.57 -3.30
N ILE A 198 15.45 1.13 -3.76
CA ILE A 198 15.66 2.58 -3.87
C ILE A 198 14.68 3.22 -4.88
N ILE A 199 14.51 2.62 -6.05
CA ILE A 199 13.65 3.21 -7.10
C ILE A 199 12.16 3.22 -6.68
N PRO A 200 11.59 2.14 -6.11
CA PRO A 200 10.25 2.19 -5.51
C PRO A 200 10.13 3.19 -4.37
N LEU A 201 11.15 3.30 -3.51
CA LEU A 201 11.15 4.31 -2.44
C LEU A 201 11.01 5.72 -3.01
N ILE A 202 11.76 6.05 -4.06
CA ILE A 202 11.67 7.34 -4.74
C ILE A 202 10.28 7.53 -5.36
N ASN A 203 9.76 6.50 -6.04
CA ASN A 203 8.42 6.54 -6.64
C ASN A 203 7.32 6.79 -5.60
N ASP A 204 7.28 6.00 -4.53
CA ASP A 204 6.26 6.09 -3.50
C ASP A 204 6.35 7.40 -2.72
N THR A 205 7.58 7.89 -2.49
CA THR A 205 7.81 9.21 -1.88
C THR A 205 7.33 10.33 -2.78
N ALA A 206 7.65 10.29 -4.07
CA ALA A 206 7.20 11.30 -5.03
C ALA A 206 5.67 11.32 -5.15
N ILE A 207 5.02 10.15 -5.20
CA ILE A 207 3.57 10.02 -5.22
C ILE A 207 2.96 10.56 -3.93
N PHE A 208 3.50 10.19 -2.77
CA PHE A 208 3.06 10.69 -1.48
C PHE A 208 3.15 12.23 -1.42
N LEU A 209 4.29 12.81 -1.78
CA LEU A 209 4.48 14.26 -1.77
C LEU A 209 3.53 14.96 -2.74
N ALA A 210 3.34 14.43 -3.95
CA ALA A 210 2.48 15.04 -4.95
C ALA A 210 1.01 15.01 -4.56
N ILE A 211 0.51 13.91 -3.99
CA ILE A 211 -0.87 13.82 -3.52
C ILE A 211 -1.08 14.79 -2.34
N ASN A 212 -0.16 14.80 -1.38
CA ASN A 212 -0.27 15.68 -0.20
C ASN A 212 -0.14 17.16 -0.54
N TYR A 213 0.75 17.52 -1.47
CA TYR A 213 0.87 18.88 -1.95
C TYR A 213 -0.44 19.37 -2.56
N ARG A 214 -1.09 18.55 -3.39
CA ARG A 214 -2.37 18.89 -4.02
C ARG A 214 -3.47 19.08 -2.98
N ILE A 215 -3.58 18.18 -2.00
CA ILE A 215 -4.56 18.29 -0.90
C ILE A 215 -4.32 19.58 -0.12
N LEU A 216 -3.08 19.84 0.30
CA LEU A 216 -2.77 21.03 1.09
C LEU A 216 -3.03 22.33 0.29
N ALA A 217 -2.65 22.35 -0.99
CA ALA A 217 -2.86 23.50 -1.86
C ALA A 217 -4.33 23.87 -2.05
N HIS A 218 -5.26 22.92 -1.88
CA HIS A 218 -6.70 23.18 -1.89
C HIS A 218 -7.26 23.58 -0.52
N THR A 219 -6.63 23.13 0.57
CA THR A 219 -7.08 23.48 1.95
C THR A 219 -6.53 24.82 2.45
N VAL A 220 -5.36 25.24 1.99
CA VAL A 220 -4.70 26.48 2.47
C VAL A 220 -4.94 27.60 1.47
N VAL A 221 -5.76 28.57 1.86
CA VAL A 221 -5.95 29.84 1.14
C VAL A 221 -4.69 30.68 1.31
N ALA A 222 -3.72 30.53 0.41
CA ALA A 222 -2.55 31.40 0.33
C ALA A 222 -2.32 31.83 -1.13
N ASP A 223 -2.03 33.11 -1.34
CA ASP A 223 -2.02 33.74 -2.67
C ASP A 223 -0.82 33.37 -3.56
N SER A 224 0.21 32.69 -3.03
CA SER A 224 1.42 32.34 -3.79
C SER A 224 1.84 30.88 -3.59
N SER A 225 2.25 30.21 -4.69
CA SER A 225 2.77 28.83 -4.68
C SER A 225 4.01 28.66 -3.79
N MET A 226 4.87 29.68 -3.74
CA MET A 226 6.06 29.69 -2.89
C MET A 226 5.70 29.90 -1.41
N ALA A 227 4.68 30.71 -1.13
CA ALA A 227 4.15 30.87 0.22
C ALA A 227 3.49 29.56 0.71
N ARG A 228 2.77 28.85 -0.18
CA ARG A 228 2.21 27.51 0.10
C ARG A 228 3.32 26.48 0.39
N LEU A 229 4.42 26.51 -0.36
CA LEU A 229 5.56 25.61 -0.12
C LEU A 229 6.25 25.91 1.22
N ARG A 230 6.42 27.20 1.56
CA ARG A 230 7.00 27.62 2.84
C ARG A 230 6.11 27.24 4.03
N VAL A 231 4.79 27.27 3.85
CA VAL A 231 3.84 26.76 4.86
C VAL A 231 3.99 25.24 4.98
N PHE A 232 4.06 24.50 3.87
CA PHE A 232 4.23 23.04 3.86
C PHE A 232 5.49 22.59 4.63
N PHE A 233 6.64 23.22 4.39
CA PHE A 233 7.89 22.92 5.11
C PHE A 233 8.03 23.64 6.46
N GLY A 234 7.08 24.51 6.82
CA GLY A 234 7.09 25.27 8.08
C GLY A 234 6.32 24.57 9.21
N GLY A 235 6.67 24.87 10.46
CA GLY A 235 6.09 24.21 11.65
C GLY A 235 4.56 24.29 11.78
N LYS A 236 3.92 25.35 11.26
CA LYS A 236 2.45 25.47 11.24
C LYS A 236 1.79 24.58 10.18
N GLY A 237 2.44 24.35 9.04
CA GLY A 237 1.93 23.44 8.01
C GLY A 237 2.11 21.97 8.34
N LEU A 238 3.10 21.61 9.16
CA LEU A 238 3.27 20.23 9.67
C LEU A 238 2.07 19.76 10.52
N SER A 239 1.49 20.64 11.34
CA SER A 239 0.29 20.31 12.12
C SER A 239 -0.95 20.12 11.23
N ALA A 240 -1.16 21.04 10.28
CA ALA A 240 -2.24 20.94 9.30
C ALA A 240 -2.06 19.71 8.37
N LEU A 241 -0.83 19.42 7.98
CA LEU A 241 -0.46 18.25 7.20
C LEU A 241 -0.73 16.97 7.98
N SER A 242 -0.30 16.88 9.24
CA SER A 242 -0.59 15.72 10.10
C SER A 242 -2.10 15.46 10.21
N HIS A 243 -2.89 16.51 10.43
CA HIS A 243 -4.34 16.41 10.50
C HIS A 243 -4.96 15.97 9.16
N ALA A 244 -4.53 16.57 8.04
CA ALA A 244 -4.97 16.19 6.70
C ALA A 244 -4.56 14.76 6.32
N LEU A 245 -3.36 14.32 6.71
CA LEU A 245 -2.83 12.97 6.50
C LEU A 245 -3.66 11.90 7.22
N LEU A 246 -4.05 12.19 8.47
CA LEU A 246 -4.89 11.33 9.29
C LEU A 246 -6.31 11.24 8.71
N GLN A 247 -6.89 12.37 8.29
CA GLN A 247 -8.24 12.42 7.73
C GLN A 247 -8.34 11.81 6.31
N SER A 248 -7.31 11.97 5.48
CA SER A 248 -7.31 11.57 4.06
C SER A 248 -6.84 10.12 3.81
N GLY A 249 -6.51 9.37 4.85
CA GLY A 249 -5.95 8.02 4.74
C GLY A 249 -4.58 7.97 4.06
N GLN A 250 -3.83 9.07 4.04
CA GLN A 250 -2.52 9.14 3.39
C GLN A 250 -1.40 8.50 4.23
N HIS A 251 -1.63 8.31 5.53
CA HIS A 251 -0.70 7.60 6.42
C HIS A 251 -0.38 6.18 5.91
N PHE A 252 -1.28 5.55 5.17
CA PHE A 252 -1.02 4.24 4.54
C PHE A 252 0.11 4.27 3.49
N TYR A 253 0.34 5.40 2.82
CA TYR A 253 1.48 5.59 1.92
C TYR A 253 2.77 5.84 2.68
N LEU A 254 2.68 6.52 3.83
CA LEU A 254 3.83 6.70 4.72
C LEU A 254 4.33 5.35 5.24
N ILE A 255 3.42 4.41 5.53
CA ILE A 255 3.79 3.03 5.91
C ILE A 255 4.58 2.37 4.77
N ALA A 256 4.18 2.55 3.51
CA ALA A 256 4.91 1.99 2.38
C ALA A 256 6.33 2.59 2.25
N VAL A 257 6.45 3.91 2.35
CA VAL A 257 7.75 4.61 2.34
C VAL A 257 8.64 4.15 3.51
N ALA A 258 8.08 4.10 4.73
CA ALA A 258 8.79 3.65 5.92
C ALA A 258 9.25 2.19 5.81
N THR A 259 8.44 1.32 5.20
CA THR A 259 8.78 -0.08 4.96
C THR A 259 9.96 -0.21 4.00
N HIS A 260 9.97 0.54 2.89
CA HIS A 260 11.12 0.57 1.98
C HIS A 260 12.39 1.11 2.66
N ILE A 261 12.28 2.17 3.48
CA ILE A 261 13.41 2.70 4.26
C ILE A 261 13.95 1.62 5.22
N ALA A 262 13.07 0.94 5.95
CA ALA A 262 13.47 -0.11 6.88
C ALA A 262 14.19 -1.26 6.15
N ILE A 263 13.69 -1.69 4.99
CA ILE A 263 14.34 -2.70 4.15
C ILE A 263 15.73 -2.21 3.71
N LEU A 264 15.84 -0.97 3.21
CA LEU A 264 17.11 -0.40 2.74
C LEU A 264 18.16 -0.33 3.87
N VAL A 265 17.75 0.12 5.06
CA VAL A 265 18.63 0.16 6.24
C VAL A 265 19.14 -1.24 6.57
N LEU A 266 18.27 -2.26 6.56
CA LEU A 266 18.70 -3.64 6.84
C LEU A 266 19.66 -4.20 5.78
N LEU A 267 19.49 -3.81 4.50
CA LEU A 267 20.37 -4.24 3.41
C LEU A 267 21.80 -3.67 3.55
N GLU A 268 21.90 -2.40 3.96
CA GLU A 268 23.17 -1.65 4.06
C GLU A 268 23.96 -1.96 5.34
N LEU A 269 23.34 -2.56 6.35
CA LEU A 269 24.01 -2.84 7.63
C LEU A 269 25.15 -3.86 7.46
N PRO A 270 26.44 -3.45 7.57
CA PRO A 270 27.58 -4.31 7.23
C PRO A 270 27.74 -5.46 8.22
N ASN A 271 27.29 -5.28 9.45
CA ASN A 271 27.45 -6.23 10.56
C ASN A 271 26.39 -7.34 10.55
N LEU A 272 25.38 -7.28 9.67
CA LEU A 272 24.34 -8.30 9.58
C LEU A 272 24.72 -9.39 8.56
N SER A 273 24.42 -10.64 8.93
CA SER A 273 24.44 -11.79 8.03
C SER A 273 23.51 -11.59 6.82
N PRO A 274 23.81 -12.17 5.64
CA PRO A 274 22.97 -12.03 4.43
C PRO A 274 21.49 -12.40 4.61
N ILE A 275 21.19 -13.37 5.48
CA ILE A 275 19.79 -13.78 5.77
C ILE A 275 19.04 -12.64 6.45
N TYR A 276 19.59 -12.04 7.51
CA TYR A 276 18.95 -10.92 8.20
C TYR A 276 18.77 -9.68 7.32
N ARG A 277 19.71 -9.40 6.42
CA ARG A 277 19.63 -8.26 5.49
C ARG A 277 18.40 -8.33 4.59
N THR A 278 17.99 -9.54 4.22
CA THR A 278 16.86 -9.79 3.31
C THR A 278 15.59 -10.22 4.05
N MET A 279 15.66 -10.51 5.35
CA MET A 279 14.57 -11.06 6.14
C MET A 279 13.32 -10.18 6.17
N LEU A 280 13.48 -8.85 6.15
CA LEU A 280 12.36 -7.90 6.17
C LEU A 280 11.68 -7.73 4.80
N THR A 281 12.30 -8.16 3.70
CA THR A 281 11.70 -8.04 2.35
C THR A 281 10.41 -8.85 2.24
N VAL A 282 10.42 -10.09 2.75
CA VAL A 282 9.29 -11.03 2.66
C VAL A 282 8.04 -10.54 3.39
N PRO A 283 8.08 -9.99 4.62
CA PRO A 283 6.92 -9.34 5.24
C PRO A 283 6.67 -7.92 4.72
N GLY A 284 7.71 -7.18 4.32
CA GLY A 284 7.61 -5.79 3.94
C GLY A 284 6.85 -5.55 2.63
N PHE A 285 7.14 -6.31 1.58
CA PHE A 285 6.44 -6.15 0.30
C PHE A 285 4.93 -6.48 0.38
N PRO A 286 4.51 -7.57 1.03
CA PRO A 286 3.09 -7.83 1.31
C PRO A 286 2.42 -6.76 2.15
N LEU A 287 3.13 -6.18 3.11
CA LEU A 287 2.61 -5.06 3.91
C LEU A 287 2.32 -3.86 3.00
N ILE A 288 3.27 -3.46 2.15
CA ILE A 288 3.09 -2.37 1.17
C ILE A 288 1.88 -2.65 0.27
N ASN A 289 1.78 -3.88 -0.25
CA ASN A 289 0.65 -4.30 -1.08
C ASN A 289 -0.68 -4.22 -0.32
N ALA A 290 -0.75 -4.77 0.89
CA ALA A 290 -1.96 -4.75 1.71
C ALA A 290 -2.42 -3.32 2.00
N MET A 291 -1.49 -2.41 2.32
CA MET A 291 -1.78 -0.98 2.54
C MET A 291 -2.31 -0.30 1.27
N ALA A 292 -1.70 -0.56 0.11
CA ALA A 292 -2.17 -0.03 -1.17
C ALA A 292 -3.59 -0.53 -1.51
N CYS A 293 -3.82 -1.83 -1.32
CA CYS A 293 -5.12 -2.47 -1.52
C CYS A 293 -6.19 -1.94 -0.57
N LEU A 294 -5.84 -1.67 0.69
CA LEU A 294 -6.73 -1.07 1.68
C LEU A 294 -7.16 0.34 1.25
N VAL A 295 -6.22 1.19 0.83
CA VAL A 295 -6.53 2.54 0.32
C VAL A 295 -7.45 2.47 -0.89
N PHE A 296 -7.08 1.64 -1.88
CA PHE A 296 -7.86 1.50 -3.11
C PHE A 296 -9.33 1.16 -2.81
N ARG A 297 -9.52 0.20 -1.90
CA ARG A 297 -10.84 -0.26 -1.49
C ARG A 297 -11.64 0.80 -0.73
N ARG A 298 -11.01 1.52 0.21
CA ARG A 298 -11.66 2.62 0.93
C ARG A 298 -12.12 3.73 -0.01
N ILE A 299 -11.33 4.03 -1.05
CA ILE A 299 -11.72 5.01 -2.07
C ILE A 299 -12.89 4.48 -2.91
N LYS A 300 -12.86 3.21 -3.33
CA LYS A 300 -13.92 2.60 -4.14
C LYS A 300 -15.27 2.54 -3.44
N PHE A 301 -15.29 2.25 -2.15
CA PHE A 301 -16.52 2.27 -1.35
C PHE A 301 -16.94 3.67 -0.90
N GLY A 302 -16.25 4.73 -1.33
CA GLY A 302 -16.58 6.11 -0.99
C GLY A 302 -16.34 6.46 0.48
N LEU A 303 -15.64 5.60 1.24
CA LEU A 303 -15.27 5.85 2.63
C LEU A 303 -14.19 6.95 2.73
N ILE A 304 -13.46 7.20 1.64
CA ILE A 304 -12.48 8.27 1.48
C ILE A 304 -12.72 8.89 0.09
N SER A 305 -12.85 10.22 -0.02
CA SER A 305 -12.96 10.85 -1.34
C SER A 305 -11.66 10.72 -2.11
N SER A 306 -11.75 10.64 -3.45
CA SER A 306 -10.58 10.58 -4.35
C SER A 306 -9.60 11.75 -4.11
N ASP A 307 -10.12 12.88 -3.64
CA ASP A 307 -9.36 14.11 -3.35
C ASP A 307 -8.82 14.16 -1.91
N GLY A 308 -8.95 13.08 -1.13
CA GLY A 308 -8.56 13.03 0.29
C GLY A 308 -9.54 13.72 1.25
N ILE A 309 -10.47 14.53 0.76
CA ILE A 309 -11.47 15.20 1.60
C ILE A 309 -12.57 14.21 1.97
N SER A 310 -12.58 13.69 3.19
CA SER A 310 -13.71 12.89 3.69
C SER A 310 -15.01 13.65 3.50
N LYS A 311 -15.90 13.14 2.63
CA LYS A 311 -17.30 13.57 2.63
C LYS A 311 -17.93 12.96 3.88
N ILE A 312 -17.82 13.65 5.01
CA ILE A 312 -18.80 13.45 6.08
C ILE A 312 -20.11 13.96 5.48
N SER A 313 -20.87 13.05 4.87
CA SER A 313 -22.27 13.29 4.60
C SER A 313 -22.95 13.30 5.97
N ILE A 314 -22.98 14.47 6.61
CA ILE A 314 -24.08 14.78 7.53
C ILE A 314 -25.27 15.03 6.61
N THR A 315 -25.85 13.95 6.07
CA THR A 315 -27.28 13.96 5.78
C THR A 315 -27.93 14.32 7.11
N GLY A 316 -28.55 15.51 7.16
CA GLY A 316 -29.42 15.93 8.24
C GLY A 316 -30.65 15.04 8.32
N GLY A 317 -30.43 13.78 8.71
CA GLY A 317 -31.44 12.91 9.26
C GLY A 317 -31.34 13.03 10.77
N THR A 318 -32.34 13.67 11.36
CA THR A 318 -32.68 13.52 12.78
C THR A 318 -32.67 12.04 13.13
N VAL A 319 -31.66 11.60 13.88
CA VAL A 319 -31.71 10.32 14.57
C VAL A 319 -32.57 10.55 15.81
N ASP A 320 -33.86 10.28 15.67
CA ASP A 320 -34.79 10.24 16.80
C ASP A 320 -34.40 9.06 17.70
N PHE A 321 -33.65 9.36 18.75
CA PHE A 321 -33.50 8.44 19.87
C PHE A 321 -34.78 8.49 20.70
N HIS A 322 -35.67 7.54 20.43
CA HIS A 322 -36.81 7.25 21.29
C HIS A 322 -36.31 6.61 22.59
N ALA A 323 -35.94 7.43 23.57
CA ALA A 323 -35.67 6.99 24.93
C ALA A 323 -36.91 7.28 25.79
N THR A 324 -37.72 6.25 26.00
CA THR A 324 -38.85 6.26 26.93
C THR A 324 -38.36 6.30 28.39
N ALA A 325 -38.83 7.33 29.11
CA ALA A 325 -39.14 7.39 30.55
C ALA A 325 -38.03 7.64 31.62
N ASN A 326 -37.93 8.92 32.00
CA ASN A 326 -38.16 9.52 33.35
C ASN A 326 -37.13 9.34 34.51
N PRO A 327 -37.12 10.21 35.55
CA PRO A 327 -36.14 11.30 35.65
C PRO A 327 -35.50 11.39 37.06
N ARG A 328 -34.18 11.22 37.22
CA ARG A 328 -33.50 11.67 38.46
C ARG A 328 -32.08 12.16 38.19
N SER A 329 -31.92 13.47 38.38
CA SER A 329 -30.72 14.18 38.86
C SER A 329 -29.36 13.76 38.30
N LEU A 330 -28.76 14.61 37.46
CA LEU A 330 -27.50 15.28 37.80
C LEU A 330 -27.23 16.40 36.79
N SER A 331 -27.42 17.65 37.23
CA SER A 331 -27.02 18.84 36.50
C SER A 331 -25.54 19.13 36.79
N VAL A 332 -24.69 19.11 35.76
CA VAL A 332 -23.39 19.76 35.79
C VAL A 332 -23.49 21.00 34.89
N GLN A 333 -23.78 22.14 35.52
CA GLN A 333 -23.76 23.46 34.91
C GLN A 333 -22.29 23.91 34.74
N PHE A 334 -21.91 24.28 33.51
CA PHE A 334 -20.79 25.20 33.31
C PHE A 334 -21.36 26.56 32.87
N HIS A 335 -21.20 27.51 33.78
CA HIS A 335 -21.61 28.92 33.65
C HIS A 335 -20.85 29.59 32.50
N ARG A 336 -21.57 30.19 31.54
CA ARG A 336 -21.05 31.31 30.73
C ARG A 336 -21.90 32.53 31.07
N THR A 337 -21.22 33.56 31.55
CA THR A 337 -21.76 34.86 31.94
C THR A 337 -22.27 35.64 30.73
N ASP A 338 -23.52 36.09 30.78
CA ASP A 338 -24.06 37.14 29.92
C ASP A 338 -23.66 38.53 30.48
N PRO A 339 -23.48 39.57 29.65
CA PRO A 339 -23.66 40.93 30.09
C PRO A 339 -25.12 41.36 29.91
N VAL A 340 -25.67 41.85 31.02
CA VAL A 340 -27.01 42.40 31.22
C VAL A 340 -27.18 43.77 30.55
N THR A 341 -28.39 44.00 30.05
CA THR A 341 -28.95 45.21 29.45
C THR A 341 -29.05 46.39 30.44
N ALA A 342 -28.87 47.63 29.95
CA ALA A 342 -29.83 48.76 30.05
C ALA A 342 -29.14 50.14 30.17
N GLY A 343 -29.56 51.11 29.34
CA GLY A 343 -29.32 52.53 29.60
C GLY A 343 -29.35 53.48 28.40
N SER A 344 -30.56 53.87 27.96
CA SER A 344 -30.95 55.21 27.51
C SER A 344 -30.34 55.88 26.25
N GLN A 345 -31.26 56.23 25.33
CA GLN A 345 -31.37 57.45 24.51
C GLN A 345 -30.50 57.68 23.24
N SER A 346 -31.24 57.70 22.12
CA SER A 346 -31.31 58.79 21.13
C SER A 346 -30.61 58.63 19.76
N ASN A 347 -31.48 58.63 18.74
CA ASN A 347 -31.34 59.12 17.37
C ASN A 347 -30.95 58.19 16.19
N THR A 348 -32.02 57.92 15.42
CA THR A 348 -32.19 58.00 13.94
C THR A 348 -31.68 56.91 12.99
N ALA A 349 -32.69 56.25 12.36
CA ALA A 349 -32.83 55.79 10.97
C ALA A 349 -31.89 54.66 10.48
N VAL A 350 -32.28 53.56 9.82
CA VAL A 350 -33.25 53.27 8.73
C VAL A 350 -33.51 51.73 8.74
N PRO A 351 -34.68 51.19 8.34
CA PRO A 351 -34.89 49.74 8.28
C PRO A 351 -34.33 49.15 6.96
N LEU A 352 -33.62 48.03 7.04
CA LEU A 352 -33.26 47.22 5.86
C LEU A 352 -34.02 45.89 5.92
N ASP A 353 -35.10 45.85 5.15
CA ASP A 353 -35.86 44.67 4.78
C ASP A 353 -35.02 43.82 3.82
N VAL A 354 -34.61 42.62 4.25
CA VAL A 354 -33.92 41.66 3.36
C VAL A 354 -34.95 40.65 2.87
N ARG A 355 -35.52 40.97 1.71
CA ARG A 355 -36.35 40.09 0.91
C ARG A 355 -35.47 39.01 0.26
N VAL A 356 -35.70 37.75 0.60
CA VAL A 356 -35.04 36.59 -0.03
C VAL A 356 -35.63 36.41 -1.43
N GLN A 357 -34.87 36.80 -2.46
CA GLN A 357 -35.23 36.60 -3.86
C GLN A 357 -34.78 35.19 -4.29
N ARG A 358 -35.73 34.36 -4.69
CA ARG A 358 -35.48 33.02 -5.24
C ARG A 358 -35.16 33.19 -6.72
N GLU A 359 -33.88 33.15 -7.08
CA GLU A 359 -33.43 33.14 -8.47
C GLU A 359 -33.53 31.71 -9.00
N VAL A 360 -34.39 31.53 -10.01
CA VAL A 360 -34.54 30.28 -10.75
C VAL A 360 -33.68 30.43 -12.00
N ASP A 361 -32.41 30.03 -11.91
CA ASP A 361 -31.59 29.86 -13.10
C ASP A 361 -31.77 28.44 -13.64
N LYS A 362 -32.36 28.41 -14.83
CA LYS A 362 -32.59 27.25 -15.68
C LYS A 362 -31.28 26.96 -16.41
N PHE A 363 -30.55 25.92 -16.02
CA PHE A 363 -29.42 25.39 -16.79
C PHE A 363 -29.85 24.05 -17.40
N GLU A 364 -30.35 24.12 -18.63
CA GLU A 364 -30.38 23.01 -19.58
C GLU A 364 -28.93 22.62 -19.94
N ASP A 365 -28.75 21.40 -20.48
CA ASP A 365 -27.50 20.76 -20.91
C ASP A 365 -26.68 19.97 -19.86
N GLY A 366 -27.20 18.78 -19.54
CA GLY A 366 -26.47 17.69 -18.87
C GLY A 366 -26.59 16.33 -19.57
N ALA A 367 -27.09 16.28 -20.81
CA ALA A 367 -27.29 15.04 -21.55
C ALA A 367 -26.07 14.63 -22.40
N ASP A 368 -25.23 15.58 -22.83
CA ASP A 368 -24.17 15.30 -23.81
C ASP A 368 -22.83 14.83 -23.19
N ALA A 369 -22.65 14.98 -21.87
CA ALA A 369 -21.41 14.58 -21.19
C ALA A 369 -21.28 13.06 -20.94
N CYS A 370 -22.36 12.29 -21.11
CA CYS A 370 -22.32 10.82 -20.98
C CYS A 370 -21.86 10.12 -22.27
N GLU A 371 -21.90 10.79 -23.43
CA GLU A 371 -21.53 10.16 -24.71
C GLU A 371 -20.03 10.32 -25.02
N GLU A 372 -19.38 11.37 -24.52
CA GLU A 372 -17.94 11.59 -24.74
C GLU A 372 -17.03 10.68 -23.87
N ILE A 373 -17.53 10.19 -22.74
CA ILE A 373 -16.80 9.22 -21.90
C ILE A 373 -16.77 7.83 -22.54
N SER A 374 -17.72 7.52 -23.44
CA SER A 374 -17.68 6.27 -24.22
C SER A 374 -16.59 6.30 -25.29
N LYS A 375 -16.41 7.42 -26.01
CA LYS A 375 -15.44 7.51 -27.11
C LYS A 375 -13.97 7.52 -26.70
N ALA A 376 -13.65 7.91 -25.46
CA ALA A 376 -12.27 7.84 -24.95
C ALA A 376 -11.82 6.41 -24.57
N THR A 377 -12.74 5.42 -24.59
CA THR A 377 -12.43 4.03 -24.21
C THR A 377 -12.11 3.14 -25.42
N ASP A 378 -12.39 3.60 -26.65
CA ASP A 378 -12.18 2.81 -27.89
C ASP A 378 -10.85 3.11 -28.62
N LEU A 379 -9.95 3.89 -28.02
CA LEU A 379 -8.63 4.24 -28.59
C LEU A 379 -7.44 3.96 -27.67
N ALA A 380 -7.57 3.03 -26.71
CA ALA A 380 -6.47 2.55 -25.87
C ALA A 380 -6.24 1.06 -26.03
#